data_AF-X1JT47-F1
#
_entry.id   AF-X1JT47-F1
#
_cell.length_a   1.000
_cell.length_b   1.000
_cell.length_c   1.000
_cell.angle_alpha   90.00
_cell.angle_beta   90.00
_cell.angle_gamma   90.00
#
_symmetry.space_group_name_H-M   'P 1'
#
loop_
_entity.id
_entity.type
_entity.pdbx_description
1 polymer ?
#
loop_
_entity_poly.entity_id
_entity_poly.type
_entity_poly.pdbx_seq_one_letter_code
_entity_poly.pdbx_strand_id
1 'polypeptide(L)' 'MGLGGIIRQRREELGLTQDKVSARVGISKPYLSNIETSRVKNPPTDGVILRLER' A
#
# COMPACT_ATOMS: atom_id res chain seq x y z
N MET A 1 -15.16 -3.59 -0.51
CA MET A 1 -13.74 -3.40 -0.09
C MET A 1 -13.24 -2.11 -0.70
N GLY A 2 -12.52 -1.27 0.04
CA GLY A 2 -11.89 -0.07 -0.51
C GLY A 2 -10.51 -0.36 -1.11
N LEU A 3 -9.91 0.61 -1.78
CA LEU A 3 -8.59 0.51 -2.42
C LEU A 3 -7.52 -0.08 -1.49
N GLY A 4 -7.47 0.38 -0.23
CA GLY A 4 -6.54 -0.15 0.77
C GLY A 4 -6.68 -1.66 1.02
N GLY A 5 -7.91 -2.16 1.03
CA GLY A 5 -8.20 -3.59 1.17
C GLY A 5 -7.73 -4.40 -0.04
N ILE A 6 -7.88 -3.86 -1.24
CA ILE A 6 -7.40 -4.50 -2.49
C ILE A 6 -5.87 -4.59 -2.47
N ILE A 7 -5.19 -3.50 -2.11
CA ILE A 7 -3.72 -3.46 -1.98
C ILE A 7 -3.24 -4.51 -0.96
N ARG A 8 -3.89 -4.56 0.21
CA ARG A 8 -3.56 -5.54 1.25
C ARG A 8 -3.72 -6.97 0.76
N GLN A 9 -4.86 -7.29 0.15
CA GLN A 9 -5.15 -8.61 -0.36
C GLN A 9 -4.09 -9.03 -1.39
N ARG A 10 -3.79 -8.16 -2.35
CA ARG A 10 -2.80 -8.46 -3.40
C ARG A 10 -1.40 -8.66 -2.81
N ARG A 11 -1.02 -7.85 -1.81
CA ARG A 11 0.25 -8.02 -1.09
C ARG A 11 0.33 -9.38 -0.40
N GLU A 12 -0.75 -9.81 0.25
CA GLU A 12 -0.83 -11.10 0.96
C GLU A 12 -0.81 -12.29 -0.03
N GLU A 13 -1.51 -12.20 -1.16
CA GLU A 13 -1.45 -13.19 -2.26
C GLU A 13 -0.02 -13.39 -2.80
N LEU A 14 0.78 -12.31 -2.83
CA LEU A 14 2.17 -12.34 -3.27
C LEU A 14 3.15 -12.75 -2.15
N GLY A 15 2.68 -13.03 -0.93
CA GLY A 15 3.52 -13.37 0.21
C GLY A 15 4.46 -12.24 0.65
N LEU A 16 4.12 -11.00 0.35
CA LEU A 16 4.96 -9.84 0.64
C LEU A 16 4.62 -9.23 2.01
N THR A 17 5.65 -8.79 2.73
CA THR A 17 5.47 -8.00 3.95
C THR A 17 5.26 -6.53 3.60
N GLN A 18 4.63 -5.79 4.50
CA GLN A 18 4.52 -4.33 4.36
C GLN A 18 5.90 -3.65 4.25
N ASP A 19 6.92 -4.17 4.96
CA ASP A 19 8.30 -3.67 4.84
C ASP A 19 8.84 -3.81 3.42
N LYS A 20 8.67 -4.99 2.79
CA LYS A 20 9.13 -5.21 1.40
C LYS A 20 8.43 -4.28 0.41
N VAL A 21 7.11 -4.12 0.52
CA VAL A 21 6.35 -3.25 -0.39
C VAL A 21 6.69 -1.78 -0.19
N SER A 22 6.72 -1.32 1.06
CA SER A 22 7.04 0.07 1.39
C SER A 22 8.45 0.46 0.92
N ALA A 23 9.44 -0.41 1.09
CA ALA A 23 10.79 -0.23 0.55
C ALA A 23 10.81 -0.14 -0.99
N ARG A 24 10.08 -1.03 -1.69
CA ARG A 24 10.00 -1.01 -3.17
C ARG A 24 9.34 0.26 -3.70
N VAL A 25 8.27 0.72 -3.06
CA VAL A 25 7.50 1.91 -3.47
C VAL A 25 8.20 3.22 -3.06
N GLY A 26 9.10 3.16 -2.07
CA GLY A 26 9.78 4.32 -1.52
C GLY A 26 8.89 5.13 -0.57
N ILE A 27 8.05 4.44 0.22
CA ILE A 27 7.19 5.05 1.25
C ILE A 27 7.50 4.44 2.62
N SER A 28 7.03 5.06 3.70
CA SER A 28 7.19 4.48 5.03
C SER A 28 6.22 3.31 5.26
N LYS A 29 6.65 2.30 6.03
CA LYS A 29 5.79 1.19 6.44
C LYS A 29 4.51 1.65 7.16
N PRO A 30 4.55 2.61 8.12
CA PRO A 30 3.33 3.12 8.74
C PRO A 30 2.38 3.78 7.73
N TYR A 31 2.92 4.44 6.70
CA TYR A 31 2.09 5.02 5.64
C TYR A 31 1.38 3.93 4.82
N LEU A 32 2.08 2.87 4.41
CA LEU A 32 1.45 1.72 3.75
C LEU A 32 0.38 1.07 4.64
N SER A 33 0.65 0.90 5.94
CA SER A 33 -0.35 0.38 6.88
C SER A 33 -1.59 1.27 6.96
N ASN A 34 -1.42 2.59 6.96
CA ASN A 34 -2.54 3.53 6.96
C ASN A 34 -3.34 3.44 5.66
N ILE A 35 -2.68 3.22 4.51
CA ILE A 35 -3.35 3.01 3.23
C ILE A 35 -4.19 1.73 3.29
N GLU A 36 -3.57 0.62 3.69
CA GLU A 36 -4.23 -0.69 3.75
C GLU A 36 -5.40 -0.75 4.75
N THR A 37 -5.39 0.10 5.77
CA THR A 37 -6.42 0.17 6.81
C THR A 37 -7.41 1.32 6.62
N SER A 38 -7.34 2.04 5.50
CA SER A 38 -8.17 3.23 5.21
C SER A 38 -8.08 4.33 6.27
N ARG A 39 -6.94 4.44 6.96
CA ARG A 39 -6.67 5.45 7.99
C ARG A 39 -5.96 6.70 7.45
N VAL A 40 -5.66 6.73 6.16
CA VAL A 40 -5.12 7.94 5.52
C VAL A 40 -6.18 9.03 5.45
N LYS A 41 -5.86 10.24 5.92
CA LYS A 41 -6.75 11.41 5.84
C LYS A 41 -7.02 11.85 4.40
N ASN A 42 -6.02 11.68 3.53
CA ASN A 42 -6.08 12.00 2.10
C ASN A 42 -5.75 10.73 1.31
N PRO A 43 -6.34 10.55 0.11
CA PRO A 43 -5.94 9.49 -0.80
C PRO A 43 -4.43 9.53 -1.08
N PRO A 44 -3.78 8.37 -1.33
CA PRO A 44 -2.43 8.35 -1.86
C PRO A 44 -2.38 9.12 -3.19
N THR A 45 -1.25 9.76 -3.48
CA THR A 45 -1.05 10.41 -4.78
C THR A 45 -0.95 9.36 -5.89
N ASP A 46 -1.29 9.75 -7.12
CA ASP A 46 -1.20 8.88 -8.30
C ASP A 46 0.19 8.25 -8.45
N GLY A 47 1.25 8.99 -8.09
CA GLY A 47 2.61 8.47 -8.11
C GLY A 47 2.86 7.30 -7.15
N VAL A 48 2.18 7.26 -6.00
CA VAL A 48 2.24 6.11 -5.07
C VAL A 48 1.43 4.94 -5.63
N ILE A 49 0.24 5.23 -6.20
CA ILE A 49 -0.62 4.20 -6.81
C ILE A 49 0.10 3.50 -7.98
N LEU A 50 0.67 4.26 -8.91
CA LEU A 50 1.42 3.73 -10.06
C LEU A 50 2.61 2.84 -9.66
N ARG A 51 3.22 3.10 -8.49
CA ARG A 51 4.33 2.26 -7.98
C ARG A 51 3.84 0.99 -7.31
N LEU A 52 2.62 0.98 -6.77
CA LEU A 52 1.99 -0.22 -6.19
C LEU A 52 1.51 -1.21 -7.25
N GLU A 53 1.29 -0.74 -8.49
CA GLU A 53 0.88 -1.57 -9.63
C GLU A 53 2.04 -2.34 -10.30
N ARG A 54 3.30 -1.98 -10.01
CA ARG A 54 4.52 -2.57 -10.61
C ARG A 54 5.09 -3.72 -9.78
#